data_AF-A0A967R2Q7-F1
#
_entry.id   AF-A0A967R2Q7-F1
#
_cell.length_a   1.000
_cell.length_b   1.000
_cell.length_c   1.000
_cell.angle_alpha   90.00
_cell.angle_beta   90.00
_cell.angle_gamma   90.00
#
_symmetry.space_group_name_H-M   'P 1'
#
loop_
_entity.id
_entity.type
_entity.pdbx_description
1 polymer ?
#
loop_
_entity_poly.entity_id
_entity_poly.type
_entity_poly.pdbx_seq_one_letter_code
_entity_poly.pdbx_strand_id
1 'polypeptide(L)'
;HRIPAWYCADCGEVIVATEDPTACECGSTELRQDPDVLDTWFSSGLFPFSTLGWPDDTEDLSTFYPNAVLVTGYDIISFWVAR
;
A
#
# COMPACT_ATOMS: atom_id res chain seq x y z
N HIS A 1 -7.96 1.62 1.50
CA HIS A 1 -6.81 2.50 1.25
C HIS A 1 -6.95 3.06 -0.15
N ARG A 2 -7.05 4.38 -0.31
CA ARG A 2 -7.15 4.99 -1.65
C ARG A 2 -5.82 4.80 -2.39
N ILE A 3 -5.86 4.54 -3.68
CA ILE A 3 -4.63 4.31 -4.46
C ILE A 3 -3.81 5.63 -4.46
N PRO A 4 -2.51 5.59 -4.12
CA PRO A 4 -1.65 6.77 -4.11
C PRO A 4 -1.16 7.09 -5.53
N ALA A 5 -2.11 7.31 -6.44
CA ALA A 5 -1.87 7.71 -7.82
C ALA A 5 -2.69 8.97 -8.14
N TRP A 6 -2.13 9.89 -8.91
CA TRP A 6 -2.75 11.14 -9.33
C TRP A 6 -2.63 11.28 -10.85
N TYR A 7 -3.69 11.80 -11.48
CA TYR A 7 -3.72 12.11 -12.89
C TYR A 7 -3.64 13.61 -13.10
N CYS A 8 -2.72 14.06 -13.94
CA CYS A 8 -2.67 15.45 -14.37
C CYS A 8 -3.78 15.75 -15.38
N ALA A 9 -4.60 16.76 -15.12
CA ALA A 9 -5.70 17.14 -16.01
C ALA A 9 -5.21 17.72 -17.36
N ASP A 10 -4.03 18.33 -17.39
CA ASP A 10 -3.50 19.00 -18.59
C ASP A 10 -2.73 18.07 -19.54
N CYS A 11 -1.76 17.29 -19.03
CA CYS A 11 -0.94 16.40 -19.87
C CYS A 11 -1.31 14.91 -19.78
N GLY A 12 -2.17 14.51 -18.84
CA GLY A 12 -2.58 13.12 -18.66
C GLY A 12 -1.57 12.21 -17.95
N GLU A 13 -0.45 12.76 -17.44
CA GLU A 13 0.58 12.01 -16.72
C GLU A 13 0.02 11.35 -15.45
N VAL A 14 0.54 10.16 -15.13
CA VAL A 14 0.21 9.43 -13.89
C VAL A 14 1.35 9.58 -12.90
N ILE A 15 1.07 10.20 -11.77
CA ILE A 15 2.03 10.44 -10.69
C ILE A 15 1.72 9.45 -9.58
N VAL A 16 2.70 8.65 -9.15
CA VAL A 16 2.57 7.74 -8.00
C VAL A 16 3.55 8.22 -6.92
N ALA A 17 3.02 8.55 -5.74
CA ALA A 17 3.80 9.19 -4.69
C ALA A 17 3.29 8.80 -3.30
N THR A 18 4.19 8.72 -2.32
CA THR A 18 3.83 8.46 -0.91
C THR A 18 3.18 9.69 -0.26
N GLU A 19 3.57 10.87 -0.70
CA GLU A 19 3.03 12.17 -0.26
C GLU A 19 2.23 12.79 -1.41
N ASP A 20 1.21 13.59 -1.06
CA ASP A 20 0.35 14.24 -2.04
C ASP A 20 1.17 15.20 -2.94
N PRO A 21 1.28 14.92 -4.26
CA PRO A 21 2.00 15.79 -5.16
C PRO A 21 1.24 17.12 -5.32
N THR A 22 2.00 18.22 -5.41
CA THR A 22 1.44 19.57 -5.58
C THR A 22 1.48 20.06 -7.02
N ALA A 23 2.31 19.46 -7.87
CA ALA A 23 2.45 19.80 -9.28
C ALA A 23 2.91 18.61 -10.11
N CYS A 24 2.53 18.61 -11.38
CA CYS A 24 3.07 17.73 -12.41
C CYS A 24 4.40 18.27 -12.96
N GLU A 25 5.23 17.41 -13.55
CA GLU A 25 6.45 17.81 -14.25
C GLU A 25 6.19 18.77 -15.42
N CYS A 26 4.98 18.76 -16.01
CA CYS A 26 4.56 19.71 -17.03
C CYS A 26 4.28 21.13 -16.49
N GLY A 27 4.33 21.32 -15.17
CA GLY A 27 4.05 22.59 -14.48
C GLY A 27 2.59 22.79 -14.08
N SER A 28 1.69 21.87 -14.41
CA SER A 28 0.29 21.91 -13.99
C SER A 28 0.13 21.63 -12.50
N THR A 29 -0.79 22.33 -11.85
CA THR A 29 -1.23 22.05 -10.47
C THR A 29 -2.59 21.34 -10.41
N GLU A 30 -3.21 21.08 -11.56
CA GLU A 30 -4.53 20.44 -11.65
C GLU A 30 -4.39 18.92 -11.60
N LEU A 31 -4.09 18.42 -10.40
CA LEU A 31 -3.92 17.00 -10.13
C LEU A 31 -5.20 16.41 -9.50
N ARG A 32 -5.61 15.23 -9.97
CA ARG A 32 -6.74 14.48 -9.40
C ARG A 32 -6.26 13.11 -8.95
N GLN A 33 -6.35 12.84 -7.66
CA GLN A 33 -6.07 11.50 -7.14
C GLN A 33 -7.06 10.48 -7.71
N ASP A 34 -6.57 9.28 -8.01
CA ASP A 34 -7.37 8.15 -8.46
C ASP A 34 -8.54 7.90 -7.48
N PRO A 35 -9.80 7.86 -7.93
CA PRO A 35 -10.93 7.60 -7.04
C PRO A 35 -10.98 6.16 -6.51
N ASP A 36 -10.22 5.24 -7.10
CA ASP A 36 -10.25 3.82 -6.73
C ASP A 36 -9.53 3.53 -5.40
N VAL A 37 -9.84 2.35 -4.87
CA VAL A 37 -9.29 1.84 -3.62
C VAL A 37 -8.59 0.52 -3.84
N LEU A 38 -7.53 0.30 -3.08
CA LEU A 38 -6.84 -0.99 -3.03
C LEU A 38 -7.77 -2.08 -2.50
N ASP A 39 -7.64 -3.28 -3.06
CA ASP A 39 -8.32 -4.49 -2.58
C ASP A 39 -8.02 -4.69 -1.08
N THR A 40 -9.00 -5.19 -0.34
CA THR A 40 -8.83 -5.54 1.08
C THR A 40 -7.68 -6.54 1.25
N TRP A 41 -7.56 -7.51 0.33
CA TRP A 41 -6.49 -8.51 0.36
C TRP A 41 -5.09 -7.93 0.16
N PHE A 42 -4.97 -6.77 -0.49
CA PHE A 42 -3.70 -6.06 -0.60
C PHE A 42 -3.19 -5.66 0.79
N SER A 43 -4.03 -5.02 1.62
CA SER A 43 -3.63 -4.66 2.97
C SER A 43 -3.52 -5.86 3.92
N SER A 44 -4.34 -6.89 3.73
CA SER A 44 -4.26 -8.10 4.58
C SER A 44 -2.94 -8.88 4.37
N GLY A 45 -2.36 -8.87 3.17
CA GLY A 45 -1.05 -9.49 2.91
C GLY A 45 0.10 -8.83 3.69
N LEU A 46 -0.04 -7.55 4.04
CA LEU A 46 0.97 -6.82 4.82
C LEU A 46 0.89 -7.10 6.34
N PHE A 47 -0.10 -7.88 6.79
CA PHE A 47 -0.37 -8.11 8.21
C PHE A 47 0.83 -8.65 9.02
N PRO A 48 1.66 -9.59 8.53
CA PRO A 48 2.72 -10.19 9.34
C PRO A 48 3.78 -9.23 9.88
N PHE A 49 3.94 -8.06 9.26
CA PHE A 49 4.96 -7.06 9.61
C PHE A 49 4.39 -5.67 9.88
N SER A 50 3.25 -5.29 9.28
CA SER A 50 2.62 -3.97 9.52
C SER A 50 2.17 -3.79 10.98
N THR A 51 1.81 -4.88 11.67
CA THR A 51 1.49 -4.83 13.11
C THR A 51 2.72 -4.63 14.00
N LEU A 52 3.92 -4.80 13.45
CA LEU A 52 5.20 -4.66 14.15
C LEU A 52 5.85 -3.30 13.88
N GLY A 53 5.17 -2.39 13.18
CA GLY A 53 5.66 -1.03 12.91
C GLY A 53 6.37 -0.84 11.56
N TRP A 54 6.36 -1.85 10.69
CA TRP A 54 6.73 -1.65 9.28
C TRP A 54 5.83 -0.56 8.65
N PRO A 55 6.35 0.39 7.85
CA PRO A 55 7.62 0.35 7.12
C PRO A 55 8.88 0.80 7.87
N ASP A 56 8.78 1.19 9.14
CA ASP A 56 9.93 1.61 9.93
C ASP A 56 10.72 0.42 10.49
N ASP A 57 12.03 0.61 10.70
CA ASP A 57 12.91 -0.38 11.33
C ASP A 57 12.78 -0.34 12.86
N THR A 58 11.75 -1.02 13.38
CA THR A 58 11.46 -1.08 14.81
C THR A 58 12.13 -2.28 15.50
N GLU A 59 12.31 -2.18 16.83
CA GLU A 59 12.81 -3.29 17.65
C GLU A 59 11.87 -4.50 17.59
N ASP A 60 10.55 -4.28 17.63
CA ASP A 60 9.53 -5.32 17.54
C ASP A 60 9.61 -6.07 16.20
N LEU A 61 9.77 -5.35 15.08
CA LEU A 61 9.95 -5.97 13.77
C LEU A 61 11.20 -6.85 13.75
N SER A 62 12.32 -6.35 14.29
CA SER A 62 13.58 -7.13 14.34
C SER A 62 13.52 -8.35 15.26
N THR A 63 12.70 -8.29 16.32
CA THR A 63 12.64 -9.32 17.36
C THR A 63 11.63 -10.42 17.01
N PHE A 64 10.48 -10.04 16.46
CA PHE A 64 9.34 -10.95 16.29
C PHE A 64 9.11 -11.42 14.87
N TYR A 65 9.70 -10.76 13.87
CA TYR A 65 9.67 -11.22 12.47
C TYR A 65 11.00 -11.91 12.10
N PRO A 66 11.00 -13.08 11.44
CA PRO A 66 9.84 -13.82 10.93
C PRO A 66 9.07 -14.63 11.98
N ASN A 67 7.75 -14.69 11.81
CA ASN A 67 6.84 -15.44 12.69
C ASN A 67 7.03 -16.96 12.55
N ALA A 68 6.69 -17.72 13.60
CA ALA A 68 6.91 -19.17 13.63
C ALA A 68 5.75 -20.01 13.06
N VAL A 69 4.49 -19.62 13.29
CA VAL A 69 3.29 -20.40 12.90
C VAL A 69 2.17 -19.45 12.48
N LEU A 70 1.52 -19.75 11.35
CA LEU A 70 0.29 -19.10 10.89
C LEU A 70 -0.88 -20.07 11.05
N VAL A 71 -1.82 -19.76 11.94
CA VAL A 71 -3.05 -20.54 12.13
C VAL A 71 -4.18 -19.89 11.36
N THR A 72 -4.79 -20.62 10.43
CA THR A 72 -5.82 -20.09 9.54
C THR A 72 -6.73 -21.19 8.98
N GLY A 73 -7.86 -20.80 8.39
CA GLY A 73 -8.76 -21.68 7.65
C GLY A 73 -8.27 -21.94 6.21
N TYR A 74 -8.62 -23.11 5.65
CA TYR A 74 -8.19 -23.48 4.29
C TYR A 74 -8.85 -22.63 3.20
N ASP A 75 -10.00 -22.02 3.51
CA ASP A 75 -10.85 -21.24 2.62
C ASP A 75 -10.20 -19.94 2.12
N ILE A 76 -9.23 -19.41 2.87
CA ILE A 76 -8.52 -18.18 2.51
C ILE A 76 -7.04 -18.39 2.15
N ILE A 77 -6.59 -19.63 1.96
CA ILE A 77 -5.19 -19.90 1.59
C ILE A 77 -4.82 -19.18 0.27
N SER A 78 -5.69 -19.23 -0.74
CA SER A 78 -5.42 -18.60 -2.04
C SER A 78 -5.63 -17.08 -2.06
N PHE A 79 -6.49 -16.55 -1.18
CA PHE A 79 -6.80 -15.12 -1.14
C PHE A 79 -5.86 -14.33 -0.23
N TRP A 80 -5.41 -14.94 0.88
CA TRP A 80 -4.63 -14.27 1.92
C TRP A 80 -3.25 -14.87 2.11
N VAL A 81 -3.15 -16.17 2.43
CA VAL A 81 -1.86 -16.78 2.80
C VAL A 81 -0.83 -16.73 1.66
N ALA A 82 -1.30 -16.76 0.41
CA ALA A 82 -0.46 -16.68 -0.79
C ALA A 82 -0.14 -15.24 -1.25
N ARG A 83 -0.65 -14.20 -0.57
CA ARG A 83 -0.34 -12.79 -0.85
C ARG A 83 0.82 -12.33 0.00
#